data_AF-A0A974ZPI0-F1
#
_entry.id   AF-A0A974ZPI0-F1
#
_cell.length_a   1.000
_cell.length_b   1.000
_cell.length_c   1.000
_cell.angle_alpha   90.00
_cell.angle_beta   90.00
_cell.angle_gamma   90.00
#
_symmetry.space_group_name_H-M   'P 1'
#
loop_
_entity.id
_entity.type
_entity.pdbx_description
1 polymer ?
#
loop_
_entity_poly.entity_id
_entity_poly.type
_entity_poly.pdbx_seq_one_letter_code
_entity_poly.pdbx_strand_id
1 'polypeptide(L)'
;MAVDEISTYLSPITVGFIAAYLGSRLALNKFKQEKLWDERRAIYKEIIEAFEELGHWSEYIRASHYCEPTIEVSVKFDEPLRTISKHSATGSLFLSEDFKIILEEANVKLMQTRFQINEESIPDMHSEQDQAEWLLTLSMEIKEVIDNYLPKLISIAKKEIQDET
;
A
#
# COMPACT_ATOMS: atom_id res chain seq x y z
N MET A 1 17.17 59.99 -25.88
CA MET A 1 18.45 59.63 -25.25
C MET A 1 18.27 59.10 -23.83
N ALA A 2 17.63 59.81 -22.89
CA ALA A 2 17.49 59.31 -21.51
C ALA A 2 16.63 58.02 -21.34
N VAL A 3 15.63 57.81 -22.22
CA VAL A 3 14.73 56.64 -22.12
C VAL A 3 15.42 55.33 -22.54
N ASP A 4 16.34 55.38 -23.52
CA ASP A 4 17.06 54.20 -24.01
C ASP A 4 18.12 53.70 -23.01
N GLU A 5 18.81 54.61 -22.31
CA GLU A 5 19.77 54.24 -21.28
C GLU A 5 19.08 53.56 -20.08
N ILE A 6 17.94 54.09 -19.64
CA ILE A 6 17.14 53.52 -18.53
C ILE A 6 16.60 52.13 -18.91
N SER A 7 16.12 51.96 -20.14
CA SER A 7 15.66 50.67 -20.70
C SER A 7 16.78 49.61 -20.69
N THR A 8 18.00 50.00 -21.02
CA THR A 8 19.16 49.10 -21.10
C THR A 8 19.57 48.56 -19.72
N TYR A 9 19.38 49.32 -18.65
CA TYR A 9 19.64 48.86 -17.27
C TYR A 9 18.46 48.12 -16.62
N LEU A 10 17.20 48.47 -16.96
CA LEU A 10 16.01 47.79 -16.45
C LEU A 10 15.75 46.42 -17.08
N SER A 11 16.14 46.24 -18.35
CA SER A 11 16.03 44.97 -19.07
C SER A 11 16.71 43.78 -18.35
N PRO A 12 18.02 43.82 -18.02
CA PRO A 12 18.68 42.70 -17.36
C PRO A 12 18.16 42.43 -15.94
N ILE A 13 17.69 43.47 -15.23
CA ILE A 13 17.09 43.33 -13.90
C ILE A 13 15.75 42.59 -14.01
N THR A 14 14.88 43.00 -14.95
CA THR A 14 13.59 42.33 -15.14
C THR A 14 13.74 40.90 -15.65
N VAL A 15 14.69 40.65 -16.56
CA VAL A 15 15.05 39.29 -17.01
C VAL A 15 15.59 38.45 -15.85
N GLY A 16 16.44 39.00 -14.98
CA GLY A 16 16.94 38.32 -13.79
C GLY A 16 15.82 37.95 -12.81
N PHE A 17 14.88 38.85 -12.56
CA PHE A 17 13.72 38.58 -11.72
C PHE A 17 12.78 37.52 -12.32
N ILE A 18 12.49 37.59 -13.63
CA ILE A 18 11.63 36.61 -14.30
C ILE A 18 12.30 35.23 -14.31
N ALA A 19 13.59 35.16 -14.60
CA ALA A 19 14.35 33.92 -14.58
C ALA A 19 14.39 33.31 -13.17
N ALA A 20 14.64 34.11 -12.13
CA ALA A 20 14.61 33.66 -10.74
C ALA A 20 13.21 33.17 -10.32
N TYR A 21 12.15 33.87 -10.73
CA TYR A 21 10.77 33.48 -10.43
C TYR A 21 10.39 32.17 -11.11
N LEU A 22 10.70 32.00 -12.41
CA LEU A 22 10.44 30.76 -13.15
C LEU A 22 11.28 29.61 -12.59
N GLY A 23 12.56 29.85 -12.29
CA GLY A 23 13.44 28.86 -11.66
C GLY A 23 12.91 28.40 -10.31
N SER A 24 12.49 29.34 -9.45
CA SER A 24 11.87 29.03 -8.16
C SER A 24 10.57 28.24 -8.31
N ARG A 25 9.72 28.62 -9.29
CA ARG A 25 8.44 27.92 -9.54
C ARG A 25 8.65 26.50 -10.03
N LEU A 26 9.61 26.27 -10.93
CA LEU A 26 9.96 24.94 -11.42
C LEU A 26 10.55 24.08 -10.30
N ALA A 27 11.45 24.65 -9.49
CA ALA A 27 12.03 23.96 -8.34
C ALA A 27 10.96 23.55 -7.31
N LEU A 28 10.03 24.45 -6.99
CA LEU A 28 8.93 24.16 -6.07
C LEU A 28 7.97 23.09 -6.61
N ASN A 29 7.66 23.13 -7.91
CA ASN A 29 6.81 22.12 -8.53
C ASN A 29 7.47 20.75 -8.53
N LYS A 30 8.76 20.69 -8.91
CA LYS A 30 9.55 19.45 -8.87
C LYS A 30 9.60 18.88 -7.45
N PHE A 31 9.90 19.71 -6.45
CA PHE A 31 9.95 19.29 -5.06
C PHE A 31 8.61 18.72 -4.56
N LYS A 32 7.48 19.33 -4.93
CA LYS A 32 6.15 18.82 -4.58
C LYS A 32 5.87 17.46 -5.23
N GLN A 33 6.27 17.28 -6.48
CA GLN A 33 6.12 16.01 -7.19
C GLN A 33 6.98 14.91 -6.55
N GLU A 34 8.25 15.19 -6.26
CA GLU A 34 9.15 14.26 -5.56
C GLU A 34 8.60 13.85 -4.18
N LYS A 35 8.06 14.81 -3.43
CA LYS A 35 7.47 14.51 -2.12
C LYS A 35 6.22 13.62 -2.23
N LEU A 36 5.32 13.91 -3.17
CA LEU A 36 4.14 13.07 -3.40
C LEU A 36 4.52 11.66 -3.83
N TRP A 37 5.59 11.54 -4.61
CA TRP A 37 6.14 10.27 -5.04
C TRP A 37 6.69 9.45 -3.86
N ASP A 38 7.48 10.08 -2.99
CA ASP A 38 8.00 9.44 -1.78
C ASP A 38 6.86 8.97 -0.86
N GLU A 39 5.82 9.79 -0.69
CA GLU A 39 4.62 9.43 0.09
C GLU A 39 3.89 8.23 -0.53
N ARG A 40 3.67 8.23 -1.86
CA ARG A 40 3.07 7.09 -2.57
C ARG A 40 3.88 5.82 -2.38
N ARG A 41 5.21 5.89 -2.54
CA ARG A 41 6.10 4.74 -2.38
C ARG A 41 6.06 4.18 -0.96
N ALA A 42 5.99 5.07 0.05
CA ALA A 42 5.83 4.65 1.44
C ALA A 42 4.52 3.89 1.66
N ILE A 43 3.42 4.37 1.07
CA ILE A 43 2.12 3.69 1.17
C ILE A 43 2.12 2.35 0.44
N TYR A 44 2.69 2.25 -0.77
CA TYR A 44 2.83 0.97 -1.46
C TYR A 44 3.58 -0.05 -0.63
N LYS A 45 4.69 0.38 -0.01
CA LYS A 45 5.47 -0.46 0.89
C LYS A 45 4.62 -0.93 2.09
N GLU A 46 3.95 -0.01 2.77
CA GLU A 46 3.10 -0.32 3.93
C GLU A 46 2.00 -1.33 3.60
N ILE A 47 1.36 -1.20 2.43
CA ILE A 47 0.33 -2.13 1.97
C ILE A 47 0.92 -3.51 1.66
N ILE A 48 2.04 -3.55 0.92
CA ILE A 48 2.70 -4.81 0.54
C ILE A 48 3.19 -5.55 1.80
N GLU A 49 3.76 -4.84 2.77
CA GLU A 49 4.16 -5.39 4.06
C GLU A 49 2.96 -5.95 4.83
N ALA A 50 1.81 -5.26 4.83
CA ALA A 50 0.60 -5.79 5.47
C ALA A 50 0.09 -7.09 4.81
N PHE A 51 0.15 -7.21 3.48
CA PHE A 51 -0.18 -8.48 2.80
C PHE A 51 0.82 -9.59 3.12
N GLU A 52 2.11 -9.26 3.23
CA GLU A 52 3.16 -10.20 3.61
C GLU A 52 2.99 -10.69 5.05
N GLU A 53 2.69 -9.80 6.00
CA GLU A 53 2.40 -10.13 7.40
C GLU A 53 1.19 -11.06 7.52
N LEU A 54 0.12 -10.82 6.76
CA LEU A 54 -1.01 -11.76 6.70
C LEU A 54 -0.60 -13.10 6.09
N GLY A 55 0.28 -13.10 5.09
CA GLY A 55 0.78 -14.33 4.49
C GLY A 55 1.61 -15.14 5.48
N HIS A 56 2.43 -14.45 6.28
CA HIS A 56 3.20 -15.05 7.36
C HIS A 56 2.28 -15.60 8.46
N TRP A 57 1.22 -14.88 8.82
CA TRP A 57 0.17 -15.38 9.73
C TRP A 57 -0.45 -16.68 9.22
N SER A 58 -0.83 -16.73 7.94
CA SER A 58 -1.43 -17.93 7.38
C SER A 58 -0.48 -19.13 7.43
N GLU A 59 0.79 -18.95 7.07
CA GLU A 59 1.79 -20.02 7.12
C GLU A 59 2.10 -20.45 8.55
N TYR A 60 2.13 -19.52 9.51
CA TYR A 60 2.33 -19.83 10.92
C TYR A 60 1.21 -20.73 11.46
N ILE A 61 -0.05 -20.39 11.17
CA ILE A 61 -1.21 -21.19 11.61
C ILE A 61 -1.17 -22.57 10.97
N ARG A 62 -0.91 -22.66 9.66
CA ARG A 62 -0.77 -23.93 8.95
C ARG A 62 0.33 -24.80 9.56
N ALA A 63 1.53 -24.25 9.71
CA ALA A 63 2.68 -24.96 10.28
C ALA A 63 2.42 -25.41 11.72
N SER A 64 1.82 -24.55 12.54
CA SER A 64 1.44 -24.88 13.92
C SER A 64 0.42 -26.02 13.97
N HIS A 65 -0.57 -26.03 13.07
CA HIS A 65 -1.56 -27.09 13.00
C HIS A 65 -0.96 -28.44 12.60
N TYR A 66 0.05 -28.46 11.72
CA TYR A 66 0.75 -29.68 11.29
C TYR A 66 1.98 -30.03 12.15
N CYS A 67 2.20 -29.33 13.28
CA CYS A 67 3.36 -29.52 14.16
C CYS A 67 4.71 -29.35 13.44
N GLU A 68 4.77 -28.50 12.42
CA GLU A 68 6.00 -28.10 11.74
C GLU A 68 6.79 -27.09 12.62
N PRO A 69 8.12 -26.99 12.45
CA PRO A 69 8.91 -26.03 13.20
C PRO A 69 8.51 -24.59 12.85
N THR A 70 7.96 -23.86 13.82
CA THR A 70 7.62 -22.45 13.71
C THR A 70 8.59 -21.58 14.52
N ILE A 71 8.78 -20.34 14.09
CA ILE A 71 9.45 -19.32 14.91
C ILE A 71 8.34 -18.58 15.64
N GLU A 72 8.40 -18.57 16.97
CA GLU A 72 7.41 -17.94 17.84
C GLU A 72 7.59 -16.41 17.82
N VAL A 73 7.26 -15.79 16.69
CA VAL A 73 7.15 -14.34 16.54
C VAL A 73 5.70 -13.96 16.85
N SER A 74 5.45 -12.78 17.43
CA SER A 74 4.09 -12.30 17.69
C SER A 74 3.36 -12.07 16.36
N VAL A 75 2.63 -13.08 15.88
CA VAL A 75 1.94 -12.99 14.59
C VAL A 75 0.56 -12.38 14.78
N LYS A 76 0.31 -11.25 14.13
CA LYS A 76 -0.92 -10.46 14.32
C LYS A 76 -1.79 -10.53 13.06
N PHE A 77 -3.04 -10.91 13.23
CA PHE A 77 -4.01 -10.97 12.13
C PHE A 77 -4.75 -9.64 11.91
N ASP A 78 -5.25 -9.02 12.98
CA ASP A 78 -6.14 -7.86 12.86
C ASP A 78 -5.43 -6.56 12.45
N GLU A 79 -4.16 -6.39 12.84
CA GLU A 79 -3.38 -5.20 12.52
C GLU A 79 -3.16 -5.03 11.00
N PRO A 80 -2.58 -6.01 10.28
CA PRO A 80 -2.38 -5.87 8.84
C PRO A 80 -3.71 -5.82 8.08
N LEU A 81 -4.74 -6.55 8.52
CA LEU A 81 -6.09 -6.46 7.96
C LEU A 81 -6.64 -5.02 8.05
N ARG A 82 -6.47 -4.37 9.22
CA ARG A 82 -6.90 -2.99 9.44
C ARG A 82 -6.14 -2.02 8.54
N THR A 83 -4.84 -2.23 8.35
CA THR A 83 -4.00 -1.42 7.46
C THR A 83 -4.48 -1.50 6.01
N ILE A 84 -4.76 -2.71 5.51
CA ILE A 84 -5.31 -2.92 4.16
C ILE A 84 -6.66 -2.22 4.01
N SER A 85 -7.59 -2.39 4.95
CA SER A 85 -8.91 -1.73 4.88
C SER A 85 -8.82 -0.21 4.96
N LYS A 86 -7.90 0.31 5.79
CA LYS A 86 -7.67 1.76 5.90
C LYS A 86 -7.23 2.32 4.55
N HIS A 87 -6.21 1.73 3.93
CA HIS A 87 -5.68 2.20 2.66
C HIS A 87 -6.61 1.90 1.48
N SER A 88 -7.45 0.87 1.55
CA SER A 88 -8.53 0.68 0.59
C SER A 88 -9.53 1.84 0.62
N ALA A 89 -9.84 2.41 1.79
CA ALA A 89 -10.75 3.53 1.90
C ALA A 89 -10.10 4.90 1.63
N THR A 90 -8.86 5.10 2.08
CA THR A 90 -8.16 6.41 1.99
C THR A 90 -7.16 6.51 0.85
N GLY A 91 -6.86 5.41 0.17
CA GLY A 91 -5.82 5.30 -0.84
C GLY A 91 -6.08 6.10 -2.11
N SER A 92 -7.33 6.49 -2.37
CA SER A 92 -7.73 7.33 -3.51
C SER A 92 -7.00 8.68 -3.59
N LEU A 93 -6.42 9.14 -2.49
CA LEU A 93 -5.68 10.40 -2.44
C LEU A 93 -4.25 10.31 -3.01
N PHE A 94 -3.62 9.14 -2.95
CA PHE A 94 -2.19 8.99 -3.20
C PHE A 94 -1.85 7.88 -4.19
N LEU A 95 -2.63 6.80 -4.22
CA LEU A 95 -2.40 5.62 -5.05
C LEU A 95 -2.87 5.85 -6.49
N SER A 96 -2.30 5.11 -7.44
CA SER A 96 -2.85 5.06 -8.79
C SER A 96 -4.23 4.37 -8.79
N GLU A 97 -5.03 4.65 -9.81
CA GLU A 97 -6.34 4.04 -9.95
C GLU A 97 -6.23 2.53 -10.14
N ASP A 98 -5.25 2.06 -10.92
CA ASP A 98 -5.01 0.63 -11.15
C ASP A 98 -4.66 -0.10 -9.85
N PHE A 99 -3.74 0.46 -9.05
CA PHE A 99 -3.36 -0.14 -7.76
C PHE A 99 -4.55 -0.16 -6.79
N LYS A 100 -5.31 0.94 -6.75
CA LYS A 100 -6.49 1.08 -5.90
C LYS A 100 -7.56 0.05 -6.23
N ILE A 101 -7.90 -0.14 -7.51
CA ILE A 101 -8.93 -1.13 -7.92
C ILE A 101 -8.55 -2.51 -7.40
N ILE A 102 -7.31 -2.93 -7.60
CA ILE A 102 -6.83 -4.24 -7.13
C ILE A 102 -6.84 -4.32 -5.60
N LEU A 103 -6.48 -3.24 -4.89
CA LEU A 103 -6.51 -3.19 -3.44
C LEU A 103 -7.95 -3.28 -2.87
N GLU A 104 -8.89 -2.58 -3.49
CA GLU A 104 -10.31 -2.61 -3.10
C GLU A 104 -10.90 -4.00 -3.31
N GLU A 105 -10.63 -4.62 -4.47
CA GLU A 105 -11.05 -6.00 -4.74
C GLU A 105 -10.46 -6.98 -3.72
N ALA A 106 -9.16 -6.87 -3.43
CA ALA A 106 -8.50 -7.72 -2.45
C ALA A 106 -9.09 -7.54 -1.04
N ASN A 107 -9.33 -6.30 -0.61
CA ASN A 107 -9.93 -6.00 0.69
C ASN A 107 -11.35 -6.55 0.79
N VAL A 108 -12.18 -6.39 -0.24
CA VAL A 108 -13.53 -6.97 -0.27
C VAL A 108 -13.46 -8.50 -0.17
N LYS A 109 -12.55 -9.13 -0.91
CA LYS A 109 -12.41 -10.59 -0.87
C LYS A 109 -11.94 -11.10 0.49
N LEU A 110 -10.95 -10.45 1.11
CA LEU A 110 -10.49 -10.78 2.47
C LEU A 110 -11.63 -10.69 3.49
N MET A 111 -12.43 -9.62 3.42
CA MET A 111 -13.58 -9.45 4.33
C MET A 111 -14.65 -10.50 4.09
N GLN A 112 -15.01 -10.76 2.83
CA GLN A 112 -15.99 -11.79 2.47
C GLN A 112 -15.56 -13.17 2.95
N THR A 113 -14.32 -13.57 2.67
CA THR A 113 -13.75 -14.85 3.13
C THR A 113 -13.86 -14.98 4.65
N ARG A 114 -13.46 -13.94 5.39
CA ARG A 114 -13.58 -13.93 6.85
C ARG A 114 -15.03 -14.06 7.33
N PHE A 115 -15.96 -13.32 6.72
CA PHE A 115 -17.38 -13.37 7.10
C PHE A 115 -18.01 -14.73 6.77
N GLN A 116 -17.74 -15.29 5.59
CA GLN A 116 -18.26 -16.58 5.16
C GLN A 116 -17.80 -17.71 6.08
N ILE A 117 -16.50 -17.79 6.35
CA ILE A 117 -15.95 -18.81 7.25
C ILE A 117 -16.51 -18.64 8.67
N ASN A 118 -16.69 -17.40 9.12
CA ASN A 118 -17.36 -17.15 10.39
C ASN A 118 -18.80 -17.66 10.41
N GLU A 119 -19.60 -17.38 9.38
CA GLU A 119 -20.99 -17.82 9.32
C GLU A 119 -21.13 -19.35 9.18
N GLU A 120 -20.26 -19.98 8.39
CA GLU A 120 -20.33 -21.41 8.08
C GLU A 120 -19.77 -22.30 9.19
N SER A 121 -18.79 -21.78 9.93
CA SER A 121 -17.93 -22.65 10.74
C SER A 121 -17.44 -22.02 12.04
N ILE A 122 -18.05 -20.92 12.53
CA ILE A 122 -17.79 -20.47 13.91
C ILE A 122 -18.03 -21.68 14.83
N PRO A 123 -16.98 -22.19 15.50
CA PRO A 123 -17.14 -23.34 16.35
C PRO A 123 -17.95 -22.93 17.59
N ASP A 124 -18.69 -23.90 18.16
CA ASP A 124 -18.99 -23.81 19.59
C ASP A 124 -17.63 -23.75 20.28
N MET A 125 -17.25 -22.59 20.83
CA MET A 125 -15.90 -22.29 21.36
C MET A 125 -15.51 -23.09 22.62
N HIS A 126 -16.00 -24.32 22.74
CA HIS A 126 -15.84 -25.21 23.88
C HIS A 126 -14.72 -26.24 23.68
N SER A 127 -14.20 -26.42 22.46
CA SER A 127 -13.12 -27.35 22.14
C SER A 127 -11.94 -26.64 21.47
N GLU A 128 -10.72 -26.85 21.99
CA GLU A 128 -9.47 -26.33 21.40
C GLU A 128 -9.23 -26.88 19.98
N GLN A 129 -9.72 -28.09 19.70
CA GLN A 129 -9.56 -28.73 18.40
C GLN A 129 -10.42 -28.04 17.32
N ASP A 130 -11.67 -27.72 17.64
CA ASP A 130 -12.58 -27.05 16.70
C ASP A 130 -12.07 -25.63 16.37
N GLN A 131 -11.47 -24.97 17.36
CA GLN A 131 -10.81 -23.68 17.16
C GLN A 131 -9.58 -23.78 16.24
N ALA A 132 -8.76 -24.82 16.39
CA ALA A 132 -7.59 -25.04 15.55
C ALA A 132 -7.98 -25.35 14.09
N GLU A 133 -9.01 -26.17 13.88
CA GLU A 133 -9.53 -26.50 12.54
C GLU A 133 -10.15 -25.27 11.84
N TRP A 134 -10.89 -24.45 12.61
CA TRP A 134 -11.41 -23.17 12.11
C TRP A 134 -10.29 -22.20 11.70
N LEU A 135 -9.27 -22.05 12.54
CA LEU A 135 -8.10 -21.21 12.25
C LEU A 135 -7.34 -21.71 11.02
N LEU A 136 -7.18 -23.03 10.87
CA LEU A 136 -6.55 -23.61 9.68
C LEU A 136 -7.34 -23.25 8.42
N THR A 137 -8.65 -23.44 8.44
CA THR A 137 -9.53 -23.12 7.30
C THR A 137 -9.40 -21.64 6.92
N LEU A 138 -9.51 -20.75 7.91
CA LEU A 138 -9.31 -19.30 7.70
C LEU A 138 -7.92 -18.99 7.13
N SER A 139 -6.88 -19.63 7.66
CA SER A 139 -5.50 -19.38 7.22
C SER A 139 -5.27 -19.75 5.75
N MET A 140 -5.80 -20.89 5.30
CA MET A 140 -5.66 -21.37 3.92
C MET A 140 -6.40 -20.49 2.92
N GLU A 141 -7.63 -20.11 3.25
CA GLU A 141 -8.47 -19.27 2.40
C GLU A 141 -7.91 -17.84 2.29
N ILE A 142 -7.43 -17.27 3.41
CA ILE A 142 -6.74 -15.98 3.41
C ILE A 142 -5.44 -16.05 2.58
N LYS A 143 -4.68 -17.16 2.71
CA LYS A 143 -3.46 -17.38 1.93
C LYS A 143 -3.73 -17.40 0.43
N GLU A 144 -4.81 -18.05 0.00
CA GLU A 144 -5.22 -18.04 -1.41
C GLU A 144 -5.52 -16.62 -1.91
N VAL A 145 -6.22 -15.80 -1.12
CA VAL A 145 -6.46 -14.40 -1.49
C VAL A 145 -5.13 -13.65 -1.63
N ILE A 146 -4.21 -13.83 -0.69
CA ILE A 146 -2.90 -13.15 -0.72
C ILE A 146 -2.10 -13.56 -1.96
N ASP A 147 -2.00 -14.85 -2.25
CA ASP A 147 -1.24 -15.36 -3.40
C ASP A 147 -1.81 -14.88 -4.73
N ASN A 148 -3.12 -14.62 -4.78
CA ASN A 148 -3.79 -14.09 -5.97
C ASN A 148 -3.60 -12.58 -6.19
N TYR A 149 -3.51 -11.79 -5.11
CA TYR A 149 -3.53 -10.32 -5.20
C TYR A 149 -2.16 -9.67 -4.94
N LEU A 150 -1.33 -10.21 -4.05
CA LEU A 150 -0.01 -9.64 -3.72
C LEU A 150 0.91 -9.51 -4.95
N PRO A 151 1.04 -10.51 -5.84
CA PRO A 151 1.86 -10.36 -7.04
C PRO A 151 1.37 -9.27 -8.00
N LYS A 152 0.04 -9.05 -8.07
CA LYS A 152 -0.57 -8.00 -8.90
C LYS A 152 -0.27 -6.61 -8.34
N LEU A 153 -0.39 -6.43 -7.03
CA LEU A 153 -0.04 -5.18 -6.36
C LEU A 153 1.45 -4.85 -6.55
N ILE A 154 2.34 -5.83 -6.38
CA ILE A 154 3.78 -5.66 -6.60
C ILE A 154 4.09 -5.29 -8.05
N SER A 155 3.43 -5.93 -9.03
CA SER A 155 3.70 -5.67 -10.44
C SER A 155 3.29 -4.26 -10.86
N ILE A 156 2.15 -3.77 -10.36
CA ILE A 156 1.69 -2.39 -10.59
C ILE A 156 2.66 -1.40 -9.93
N ALA A 157 2.98 -1.60 -8.65
CA ALA A 157 3.91 -0.73 -7.93
C ALA A 157 5.29 -0.67 -8.62
N LYS A 158 5.80 -1.81 -9.10
CA LYS A 158 7.08 -1.88 -9.81
C LYS A 158 7.03 -1.12 -11.15
N LYS A 159 5.95 -1.27 -11.91
CA LYS A 159 5.77 -0.58 -13.19
C LYS A 159 5.80 0.93 -13.00
N GLU A 160 5.06 1.44 -12.02
CA GLU A 160 5.04 2.86 -11.71
C GLU A 160 6.39 3.40 -11.27
N ILE A 161 7.16 2.61 -10.50
CA ILE A 161 8.52 2.99 -10.10
C ILE A 161 9.46 3.08 -11.31
N GLN A 162 9.24 2.28 -12.35
CA GLN A 162 10.07 2.26 -13.55
C GLN A 162 9.67 3.31 -14.59
N ASP A 163 8.38 3.62 -14.72
CA ASP A 163 7.89 4.61 -15.70
C ASP A 163 8.29 6.07 -15.34
N GLU A 164 8.77 6.32 -14.11
CA GLU A 164 9.20 7.64 -13.63
C GLU A 164 10.74 7.81 -13.49
N THR A 165 11.54 6.78 -13.76
CA THR A 165 13.02 6.84 -13.83
C THR A 165 13.54 6.99 -15.25
#